data_AF-A0A0W0YJG6-F1
#
_entry.id   AF-A0A0W0YJG6-F1
#
_cell.length_a   1.000
_cell.length_b   1.000
_cell.length_c   1.000
_cell.angle_alpha   90.00
_cell.angle_beta   90.00
_cell.angle_gamma   90.00
#
_symmetry.space_group_name_H-M   'P 1'
#
loop_
_entity.id
_entity.type
_entity.pdbx_description
1 polymer ?
#
loop_
_entity_poly.entity_id
_entity_poly.type
_entity_poly.pdbx_seq_one_letter_code
_entity_poly.pdbx_strand_id
1 'polypeptide(L)'
;MKTSRNNAKHDIQLIKEVSLSILILLLIIIFALIILLAIWNILQKNHTILRNFPIIGYMRYFAEFLGVYLRQYFYARDREELPFNRTERTWVYEASENVDTTIGFGSTRDRRPLNTIYFVDSPFPVLKRDVVKAHSVTIG
;
A
#
# COMPACT_ATOMS: atom_id res chain seq x y z
N MET A 1 -0.74 64.22 21.37
CA MET A 1 -0.10 62.87 21.51
C MET A 1 -1.10 61.69 21.54
N LYS A 2 -2.43 61.89 21.73
CA LYS A 2 -3.43 60.79 21.70
C LYS A 2 -3.83 60.32 20.28
N THR A 3 -3.79 61.20 19.29
CA THR A 3 -4.25 60.93 17.91
C THR A 3 -3.42 59.84 17.21
N SER A 4 -2.10 59.84 17.38
CA SER A 4 -1.20 58.82 16.78
C SER A 4 -1.45 57.40 17.33
N ARG A 5 -1.84 57.27 18.60
CA ARG A 5 -2.10 55.97 19.25
C ARG A 5 -3.42 55.33 18.81
N ASN A 6 -4.40 56.13 18.37
CA ASN A 6 -5.67 55.61 17.85
C ASN A 6 -5.51 55.10 16.41
N ASN A 7 -4.77 55.81 15.57
CA ASN A 7 -4.49 55.37 14.19
C ASN A 7 -3.76 54.01 14.18
N ALA A 8 -2.73 53.83 15.02
CA ALA A 8 -2.04 52.55 15.13
C ALA A 8 -2.94 51.40 15.59
N LYS A 9 -3.96 51.66 16.42
CA LYS A 9 -4.95 50.64 16.82
C LYS A 9 -5.90 50.30 15.69
N HIS A 10 -6.33 51.29 14.91
CA HIS A 10 -7.17 51.08 13.73
C HIS A 10 -6.43 50.29 12.64
N ASP A 11 -5.14 50.58 12.42
CA ASP A 11 -4.31 49.85 11.45
C ASP A 11 -4.12 48.38 11.85
N ILE A 12 -3.85 48.12 13.14
CA ILE A 12 -3.76 46.75 13.67
C ILE A 12 -5.11 46.02 13.58
N GLN A 13 -6.22 46.71 13.85
CA GLN A 13 -7.56 46.15 13.69
C GLN A 13 -7.79 45.72 12.24
N LEU A 14 -7.46 46.59 11.29
CA LEU A 14 -7.64 46.36 9.86
C LEU A 14 -6.79 45.17 9.37
N ILE A 15 -5.53 45.09 9.81
CA ILE A 15 -4.66 43.95 9.48
C ILE A 15 -5.23 42.63 10.00
N LYS A 16 -5.82 42.61 11.20
CA LYS A 16 -6.43 41.40 11.76
C LYS A 16 -7.63 40.94 10.94
N GLU A 17 -8.54 41.83 10.59
CA GLU A 17 -9.72 41.52 9.77
C GLU A 17 -9.33 40.99 8.37
N VAL A 18 -8.30 41.61 7.75
CA VAL A 18 -7.77 41.14 6.46
C VAL A 18 -7.14 39.75 6.60
N SER A 19 -6.33 39.52 7.64
CA SER A 19 -5.73 38.19 7.86
C SER A 19 -6.76 37.09 8.12
N LEU A 20 -7.84 37.42 8.85
CA LEU A 20 -8.92 36.50 9.16
C LEU A 20 -9.76 36.16 7.93
N SER A 21 -10.10 37.16 7.11
CA SER A 21 -10.83 36.95 5.85
C SER A 21 -10.04 36.09 4.86
N ILE A 22 -8.71 36.29 4.76
CA ILE A 22 -7.84 35.43 3.95
C ILE A 22 -7.85 33.99 4.45
N LEU A 23 -7.76 33.78 5.78
CA LEU A 23 -7.81 32.45 6.38
C LEU A 23 -9.14 31.75 6.09
N ILE A 24 -10.26 32.46 6.22
CA ILE A 24 -11.60 31.93 5.93
C ILE A 24 -11.72 31.56 4.45
N LEU A 25 -11.25 32.42 3.54
CA LEU A 25 -11.26 32.15 2.11
C LEU A 25 -10.45 30.87 1.78
N LEU A 26 -9.27 30.73 2.39
CA LEU A 26 -8.44 29.54 2.22
C LEU A 26 -9.14 28.27 2.70
N LEU A 27 -9.81 28.32 3.86
CA LEU A 27 -10.59 27.20 4.38
C LEU A 27 -11.76 26.82 3.48
N ILE A 28 -12.47 27.81 2.91
CA ILE A 28 -13.56 27.59 1.96
C ILE A 28 -13.03 26.89 0.70
N ILE A 29 -11.88 27.34 0.17
CA ILE A 29 -11.25 26.73 -1.00
C ILE A 29 -10.87 25.27 -0.72
N ILE A 30 -10.25 25.01 0.43
CA ILE A 30 -9.88 23.64 0.83
C ILE A 30 -11.14 22.76 0.95
N PHE A 31 -12.19 23.28 1.59
CA PHE A 31 -13.44 22.54 1.77
C PHE A 31 -14.13 22.24 0.43
N ALA A 32 -14.16 23.22 -0.47
CA ALA A 32 -14.69 23.04 -1.82
C ALA A 32 -13.90 21.97 -2.60
N LEU A 33 -12.57 21.96 -2.49
CA LEU A 33 -11.72 20.94 -3.12
C LEU A 33 -12.02 19.53 -2.58
N ILE A 34 -12.21 19.39 -1.26
CA ILE A 34 -12.57 18.11 -0.63
C ILE A 34 -13.92 17.61 -1.15
N ILE A 35 -14.92 18.50 -1.26
CA ILE A 35 -16.24 18.14 -1.80
C ILE A 35 -16.12 17.69 -3.25
N LEU A 36 -15.40 18.44 -4.10
CA LEU A 36 -15.20 18.08 -5.50
C LEU A 36 -14.54 16.69 -5.65
N LEU A 37 -13.51 16.43 -4.84
CA LEU A 37 -12.84 15.14 -4.80
C LEU A 37 -13.77 14.02 -4.31
N ALA A 38 -14.61 14.30 -3.32
CA ALA A 38 -15.59 13.33 -2.84
C ALA A 38 -16.64 12.98 -3.92
N ILE A 39 -17.14 13.99 -4.64
CA ILE A 39 -18.06 13.80 -5.78
C ILE A 39 -17.39 12.95 -6.86
N TRP A 40 -16.14 13.26 -7.21
CA TRP A 40 -15.37 12.48 -8.19
C TRP A 40 -15.27 11.00 -7.79
N ASN A 41 -14.95 10.72 -6.52
CA ASN A 41 -14.83 9.36 -6.01
C ASN A 41 -16.15 8.59 -6.00
N ILE A 42 -17.28 9.26 -5.72
CA ILE A 42 -18.61 8.64 -5.76
C ILE A 42 -18.99 8.26 -7.21
N LEU A 43 -18.60 9.08 -8.19
CA LEU A 43 -18.88 8.86 -9.61
C LEU A 43 -18.01 7.78 -10.25
N GLN A 44 -16.78 7.58 -9.75
CA GLN A 44 -15.87 6.56 -10.25
C GLN A 44 -16.41 5.14 -9.99
N LYS A 45 -16.44 4.28 -11.02
CA LYS A 45 -16.94 2.89 -10.91
C LYS A 45 -15.89 1.84 -10.54
N ASN A 46 -14.61 2.19 -10.61
CA ASN A 46 -13.51 1.21 -10.50
C ASN A 46 -13.17 0.85 -9.04
N HIS A 47 -13.32 1.78 -8.10
CA HIS A 47 -12.88 1.60 -6.71
C HIS A 47 -14.07 1.58 -5.75
N THR A 48 -14.61 0.38 -5.47
CA THR A 48 -15.78 0.19 -4.59
C THR A 48 -15.60 0.82 -3.20
N ILE A 49 -14.39 0.79 -2.64
CA ILE A 49 -14.09 1.34 -1.31
C ILE A 49 -14.15 2.87 -1.32
N LEU A 50 -13.54 3.53 -2.31
CA LEU A 50 -13.58 4.99 -2.46
C LEU A 50 -15.00 5.48 -2.77
N ARG A 51 -15.81 4.66 -3.45
CA ARG A 51 -17.21 5.00 -3.71
C ARG A 51 -18.07 5.03 -2.43
N ASN A 52 -17.86 4.08 -1.51
CA ASN A 52 -18.58 4.02 -0.23
C ASN A 52 -18.02 5.00 0.81
N PHE A 53 -16.70 5.24 0.79
CA PHE A 53 -16.00 6.11 1.74
C PHE A 53 -15.07 7.08 0.98
N PRO A 54 -15.61 8.14 0.34
CA PRO A 54 -14.87 8.97 -0.62
C PRO A 54 -13.73 9.80 -0.05
N ILE A 55 -13.69 9.99 1.27
CA ILE A 55 -12.61 10.72 1.95
C ILE A 55 -11.82 9.75 2.84
N ILE A 56 -12.52 9.01 3.70
CA ILE A 56 -11.90 8.10 4.67
C ILE A 56 -11.24 6.90 3.97
N GLY A 57 -11.69 6.52 2.77
CA GLY A 57 -11.13 5.42 2.00
C GLY A 57 -9.64 5.59 1.69
N TYR A 58 -9.15 6.83 1.53
CA TYR A 58 -7.72 7.09 1.34
C TYR A 58 -6.87 6.66 2.54
N MET A 59 -7.41 6.71 3.77
CA MET A 59 -6.69 6.26 4.95
C MET A 59 -6.36 4.77 4.89
N ARG A 60 -7.24 3.95 4.30
CA ARG A 60 -6.97 2.53 4.07
C ARG A 60 -5.75 2.34 3.17
N TYR A 61 -5.73 3.01 2.01
CA TYR A 61 -4.63 2.89 1.05
C TYR A 61 -3.33 3.46 1.59
N PHE A 62 -3.40 4.56 2.35
CA PHE A 62 -2.25 5.12 3.05
C PHE A 62 -1.70 4.17 4.11
N ALA A 63 -2.57 3.55 4.92
CA ALA A 63 -2.16 2.55 5.90
C ALA A 63 -1.61 1.28 5.26
N GLU A 64 -2.15 0.87 4.11
CA GLU A 64 -1.63 -0.25 3.32
C GLU A 64 -0.21 0.03 2.82
N PHE A 65 0.02 1.22 2.25
CA PHE A 65 1.33 1.68 1.83
C PHE A 65 2.32 1.74 3.00
N LEU A 66 1.94 2.38 4.12
CA LEU A 66 2.77 2.46 5.31
C LEU A 66 3.05 1.07 5.90
N GLY A 67 2.04 0.19 5.90
CA GLY A 67 2.12 -1.18 6.36
C GLY A 67 3.17 -2.00 5.63
N VAL A 68 3.42 -1.75 4.34
CA VAL A 68 4.49 -2.44 3.58
C VAL A 68 5.85 -2.24 4.22
N TYR A 69 6.19 -1.01 4.63
CA TYR A 69 7.47 -0.70 5.24
C TYR A 69 7.53 -1.13 6.70
N LEU A 70 6.43 -0.94 7.44
CA LEU A 70 6.36 -1.29 8.86
C LEU A 70 6.45 -2.80 9.10
N ARG A 71 6.07 -3.65 8.15
CA ARG A 71 6.20 -5.11 8.25
C ARG A 71 7.64 -5.57 8.50
N GLN A 72 8.63 -4.89 7.95
CA GLN A 72 10.04 -5.23 8.18
C GLN A 72 10.45 -5.08 9.65
N TYR A 73 9.77 -4.22 10.40
CA TYR A 73 10.15 -3.84 11.76
C TYR A 73 9.27 -4.49 12.83
N PHE A 74 7.97 -4.65 12.55
CA PHE A 74 7.02 -5.09 13.57
C PHE A 74 6.79 -6.60 13.58
N TYR A 75 6.55 -7.26 12.44
CA TYR A 75 6.22 -8.70 12.43
C TYR A 75 6.48 -9.35 11.06
N ALA A 76 7.28 -10.43 11.09
CA ALA A 76 7.18 -11.63 10.28
C ALA A 76 7.46 -11.57 8.77
N ARG A 77 8.26 -12.53 8.30
CA ARG A 77 8.44 -12.85 6.88
C ARG A 77 7.07 -13.16 6.26
N ASP A 78 6.84 -12.82 4.98
CA ASP A 78 5.57 -13.05 4.24
C ASP A 78 5.09 -14.54 4.24
N ARG A 79 5.91 -15.46 4.77
CA ARG A 79 5.76 -16.93 4.81
C ARG A 79 5.41 -17.50 6.19
N GLU A 80 5.35 -16.68 7.25
CA GLU A 80 5.13 -17.16 8.63
C GLU A 80 3.64 -17.32 8.99
N GLU A 81 2.74 -16.82 8.14
CA GLU A 81 1.29 -16.92 8.32
C GLU A 81 0.78 -18.32 7.93
N LEU A 82 -0.01 -18.98 8.79
CA LEU A 82 -0.65 -20.28 8.58
C LEU A 82 -2.19 -20.15 8.60
N PRO A 83 -2.97 -21.00 7.89
CA PRO A 83 -2.54 -22.12 7.03
C PRO A 83 -2.09 -21.70 5.62
N PHE A 84 -2.42 -20.48 5.18
CA PHE A 84 -2.03 -19.93 3.88
C PHE A 84 -1.19 -18.68 4.07
N ASN A 85 -0.02 -18.66 3.46
CA ASN A 85 0.87 -17.51 3.56
C ASN A 85 0.44 -16.35 2.65
N ARG A 86 0.95 -15.16 2.91
CA ARG A 86 0.59 -13.96 2.16
C ARG A 86 0.95 -14.07 0.69
N THR A 87 2.11 -14.68 0.37
CA THR A 87 2.55 -14.92 -1.01
C THR A 87 1.56 -15.79 -1.77
N GLU A 88 1.05 -16.86 -1.16
CA GLU A 88 0.04 -17.74 -1.73
C GLU A 88 -1.27 -17.00 -1.97
N ARG A 89 -1.73 -16.19 -1.01
CA ARG A 89 -2.96 -15.38 -1.20
C ARG A 89 -2.81 -14.36 -2.32
N THR A 90 -1.67 -13.66 -2.40
CA THR A 90 -1.38 -12.71 -3.48
C THR A 90 -1.37 -13.42 -4.84
N TRP A 91 -0.72 -14.56 -4.94
CA TRP A 91 -0.69 -15.35 -6.18
C TRP A 91 -2.10 -15.80 -6.60
N VAL A 92 -2.96 -16.22 -5.67
CA VAL A 92 -4.36 -16.55 -5.96
C VAL A 92 -5.14 -15.33 -6.46
N TYR A 93 -4.93 -14.15 -5.88
CA TYR A 93 -5.58 -12.93 -6.35
C TYR A 93 -5.13 -12.54 -7.76
N GLU A 94 -3.82 -12.53 -8.03
CA GLU A 94 -3.27 -12.25 -9.36
C GLU A 94 -3.79 -13.24 -10.40
N ALA A 95 -3.84 -14.53 -10.06
CA ALA A 95 -4.41 -15.58 -10.90
C ALA A 95 -5.91 -15.34 -11.19
N SER A 96 -6.67 -14.91 -10.17
CA SER A 96 -8.11 -14.64 -10.31
C SER A 96 -8.43 -13.40 -11.15
N GLU A 97 -7.51 -12.42 -11.15
CA GLU A 97 -7.63 -11.19 -11.94
C GLU A 97 -7.08 -11.34 -13.36
N ASN A 98 -6.64 -12.55 -13.75
CA ASN A 98 -6.03 -12.86 -15.05
C ASN A 98 -4.81 -11.97 -15.35
N VAL A 99 -4.03 -11.67 -14.31
CA VAL A 99 -2.76 -10.95 -14.37
C VAL A 99 -1.62 -11.97 -14.51
N ASP A 100 -0.47 -11.56 -15.04
CA ASP A 100 0.72 -12.42 -15.10
C ASP A 100 1.10 -12.90 -13.69
N THR A 101 1.13 -14.21 -13.52
CA THR A 101 1.48 -14.88 -12.26
C THR A 101 2.92 -15.37 -12.23
N THR A 102 3.72 -14.99 -13.24
CA THR A 102 5.13 -15.37 -13.36
C THR A 102 5.96 -14.62 -12.32
N ILE A 103 6.30 -15.29 -11.24
CA ILE A 103 7.26 -14.79 -10.26
C ILE A 103 8.69 -15.11 -10.70
N GLY A 104 9.62 -14.18 -10.46
CA GLY A 104 11.03 -14.36 -10.79
C GLY A 104 11.67 -15.56 -10.08
N PHE A 105 12.69 -16.16 -10.70
CA PHE A 105 13.43 -17.28 -10.13
C PHE A 105 14.12 -16.89 -8.81
N GLY A 106 13.89 -17.68 -7.76
CA GLY A 106 14.45 -17.46 -6.42
C GLY A 106 13.62 -18.18 -5.35
N SER A 107 14.21 -18.44 -4.17
CA SER A 107 13.49 -19.04 -3.05
C SER A 107 13.62 -18.19 -1.80
N THR A 108 12.47 -17.72 -1.31
CA THR A 108 12.33 -17.09 0.01
C THR A 108 11.97 -18.10 1.10
N ARG A 109 11.93 -19.40 0.79
CA ARG A 109 11.58 -20.47 1.73
C ARG A 109 12.74 -20.72 2.69
N ASP A 110 12.42 -20.92 3.96
CA ASP A 110 13.39 -21.36 4.95
C ASP A 110 13.83 -22.80 4.67
N ARG A 111 15.14 -23.02 4.50
CA ARG A 111 15.73 -24.36 4.23
C ARG A 111 16.23 -25.07 5.48
N ARG A 112 16.13 -24.43 6.65
CA ARG A 112 16.60 -24.96 7.94
C ARG A 112 15.73 -26.09 8.50
N PRO A 113 14.39 -26.09 8.35
CA PRO A 113 13.56 -27.16 8.88
C PRO A 113 13.83 -28.49 8.17
N LEU A 114 13.96 -29.57 8.96
CA LEU A 114 14.05 -30.93 8.45
C LEU A 114 12.77 -31.27 7.66
N ASN A 115 12.90 -32.08 6.62
CA ASN A 115 11.82 -32.42 5.67
C ASN A 115 11.32 -31.26 4.78
N THR A 116 12.11 -30.19 4.61
CA THR A 116 11.78 -29.15 3.62
C THR A 116 12.12 -29.64 2.21
N ILE A 117 11.11 -29.84 1.36
CA ILE A 117 11.30 -30.17 -0.06
C ILE A 117 11.63 -28.88 -0.83
N TYR A 118 12.75 -28.87 -1.55
CA TYR A 118 13.09 -27.83 -2.50
C TYR A 118 13.91 -28.41 -3.65
N PHE A 119 13.77 -27.81 -4.83
CA PHE A 119 14.59 -28.15 -5.98
C PHE A 119 15.97 -27.52 -5.82
N VAL A 120 17.02 -28.30 -6.10
CA VAL A 120 18.39 -27.82 -6.14
C VAL A 120 18.73 -27.56 -7.60
N ASP A 121 18.99 -26.30 -7.94
CA ASP A 121 19.46 -25.96 -9.27
C ASP A 121 20.84 -26.58 -9.49
N SER A 122 21.01 -27.28 -10.61
CA SER A 122 22.31 -27.80 -11.00
C SER A 122 23.02 -26.71 -11.82
N PRO A 123 24.13 -26.12 -11.32
CA PRO A 123 24.84 -25.07 -12.05
C PRO A 123 25.44 -25.56 -13.38
N PHE A 124 25.54 -26.88 -13.54
CA PHE A 124 26.00 -27.55 -14.75
C PHE A 124 25.03 -28.66 -15.15
N PRO A 125 24.86 -28.93 -16.45
CA PRO A 125 24.06 -30.08 -16.88
C PRO A 125 24.70 -31.39 -16.41
N VAL A 126 23.87 -32.33 -15.96
CA VAL A 126 24.31 -33.69 -15.62
C VAL A 126 24.82 -34.41 -16.86
N LEU A 127 25.96 -35.10 -16.75
CA LEU A 127 26.52 -35.88 -17.86
C LEU A 127 25.61 -37.06 -18.18
N LYS A 128 25.48 -37.42 -19.47
CA LYS A 128 24.61 -38.52 -19.94
C LYS A 128 24.83 -39.86 -19.22
N ARG A 129 26.06 -40.11 -18.75
CA ARG A 129 26.42 -41.34 -18.01
C ARG A 129 25.86 -41.38 -16.58
N ASP A 130 25.53 -40.22 -16.01
CA ASP A 130 25.07 -40.04 -14.62
C ASP A 130 23.56 -39.75 -14.56
N VAL A 131 22.86 -39.79 -15.69
CA VAL A 131 21.41 -39.57 -15.77
C VAL A 131 20.67 -40.83 -15.30
N VAL A 132 20.03 -40.73 -14.13
CA VAL A 132 19.10 -41.76 -13.64
C VAL A 132 17.74 -41.57 -14.32
N LYS A 133 17.11 -42.66 -14.78
CA LYS A 133 15.74 -42.61 -15.33
C LYS A 133 14.77 -42.12 -14.24
N ALA A 134 13.85 -41.22 -14.61
CA ALA A 134 12.82 -40.75 -13.69
C ALA A 134 11.94 -41.93 -13.26
N HIS A 135 11.74 -42.07 -11.94
CA HIS A 135 10.81 -43.02 -11.36
C HIS A 135 9.62 -42.26 -10.78
N SER A 136 8.43 -42.87 -10.81
CA SER A 136 7.23 -42.28 -10.21
C SER A 136 7.41 -42.14 -8.70
N VAL A 137 7.19 -40.94 -8.17
CA VAL A 137 7.12 -40.68 -6.72
C VAL A 137 5.66 -40.38 -6.39
N THR A 138 5.09 -41.17 -5.47
CA THR A 138 3.78 -40.86 -4.90
C THR A 138 3.97 -39.92 -3.72
N ILE A 139 3.49 -38.68 -3.86
CA ILE A 139 3.43 -37.72 -2.76
C ILE A 139 1.99 -37.75 -2.23
N GLY A 140 1.83 -38.27 -1.02
CA GLY A 140 0.58 -38.36 -0.28
C GLY A 140 0.78 -37.90 1.15
#